data_AF-A0A5N6J3G2-F1
#
_entry.id   AF-A0A5N6J3G2-F1
#
_cell.length_a   1.000
_cell.length_b   1.000
_cell.length_c   1.000
_cell.angle_alpha   90.00
_cell.angle_beta   90.00
_cell.angle_gamma   90.00
#
_symmetry.space_group_name_H-M   'P 1'
#
loop_
_entity.id
_entity.type
_entity.pdbx_description
1 polymer ?
#
loop_
_entity_poly.entity_id
_entity_poly.type
_entity_poly.pdbx_seq_one_letter_code
_entity_poly.pdbx_strand_id
1 'polypeptide(L)'
;MEQMAGKPWNMQGPHGKRFADDKDKERVWNGLADILIEIQRHSFSKAGSLLLGPSPSEPIVSAVASERFLVLSPSGPFDTASDYYTSVVEQNMALIADGQLFTSYPVNAYLVFSFLKSQI
;
A
#
# COMPACT_ATOMS: atom_id res chain seq x y z
N MET A 1 15.84 -2.86 -10.13
CA MET A 1 15.07 -1.62 -9.93
C MET A 1 15.95 -0.44 -10.26
N GLU A 2 15.44 0.53 -10.99
CA GLU A 2 16.14 1.79 -11.25
C GLU A 2 16.22 2.60 -9.95
N GLN A 3 17.38 3.22 -9.68
CA GLN A 3 17.55 4.05 -8.50
C GLN A 3 16.94 5.43 -8.78
N MET A 4 15.85 5.76 -8.09
CA MET A 4 15.29 7.11 -8.15
C MET A 4 16.19 8.08 -7.36
N ALA A 5 16.65 9.13 -8.02
CA ALA A 5 17.34 10.23 -7.36
C ALA A 5 16.39 10.98 -6.42
N GLY A 6 16.90 11.41 -5.26
CA GLY A 6 16.11 12.17 -4.29
C GLY A 6 16.44 11.80 -2.86
N LYS A 7 15.68 12.39 -1.92
CA LYS A 7 15.74 12.07 -0.49
C LYS A 7 14.32 11.95 0.04
N PRO A 8 14.03 10.97 0.90
CA PRO A 8 12.76 10.93 1.61
C PRO A 8 12.55 12.24 2.39
N TRP A 9 11.34 12.75 2.37
CA TRP A 9 11.02 13.93 3.15
C TRP A 9 11.05 13.59 4.65
N ASN A 10 11.86 14.32 5.42
CA ASN A 10 11.99 14.16 6.88
C ASN A 10 11.75 15.47 7.69
N MET A 11 11.02 16.42 7.12
CA MET A 11 10.68 17.74 7.67
C MET A 11 11.86 18.70 7.74
N GLN A 12 12.98 18.35 7.13
CA GLN A 12 14.09 19.26 6.87
C GLN A 12 13.78 20.12 5.65
N GLY A 13 14.15 21.40 5.73
CA GLY A 13 14.01 22.30 4.59
C GLY A 13 15.15 22.09 3.59
N PRO A 14 15.00 22.61 2.37
CA PRO A 14 16.05 22.54 1.36
C PRO A 14 17.30 23.34 1.77
N HIS A 15 18.43 23.07 1.10
CA HIS A 15 19.69 23.81 1.24
C HIS A 15 20.26 23.89 2.68
N GLY A 16 20.08 22.84 3.48
CA GLY A 16 20.67 22.76 4.82
C GLY A 16 19.84 23.44 5.92
N LYS A 17 18.60 23.85 5.62
CA LYS A 17 17.65 24.26 6.66
C LYS A 17 17.35 23.08 7.58
N ARG A 18 17.48 23.30 8.89
CA ARG A 18 17.19 22.27 9.91
C ARG A 18 15.72 21.83 9.89
N PHE A 19 14.80 22.75 9.54
CA PHE A 19 13.36 22.49 9.45
C PHE A 19 12.77 23.18 8.21
N ALA A 20 11.75 22.56 7.63
CA ALA A 20 10.97 23.12 6.53
C ALA A 20 10.08 24.27 7.04
N ASP A 21 10.09 25.40 6.32
CA ASP A 21 9.11 26.46 6.55
C ASP A 21 7.78 26.14 5.87
N ASP A 22 6.79 27.02 6.03
CA ASP A 22 5.44 26.75 5.51
C ASP A 22 5.39 26.74 3.98
N LYS A 23 6.27 27.49 3.30
CA LYS A 23 6.39 27.47 1.84
C LYS A 23 7.04 26.17 1.35
N ASP A 24 8.06 25.69 2.06
CA ASP A 24 8.68 24.38 1.80
C ASP A 24 7.63 23.27 1.96
N LYS A 25 6.79 23.34 3.00
CA LYS A 25 5.72 22.38 3.22
C LYS A 25 4.68 22.42 2.12
N GLU A 26 4.17 23.60 1.82
CA GLU A 26 3.17 23.84 0.78
C GLU A 26 3.63 23.27 -0.57
N ARG A 27 4.87 23.53 -0.96
CA ARG A 27 5.42 23.05 -2.25
C ARG A 27 5.28 21.54 -2.41
N VAL A 28 5.60 20.78 -1.38
CA VAL A 28 5.60 19.34 -1.50
C VAL A 28 4.22 18.74 -1.23
N TRP A 29 3.38 19.37 -0.41
CA TRP A 29 1.96 19.00 -0.34
C TRP A 29 1.27 19.18 -1.68
N ASN A 30 1.57 20.27 -2.40
CA ASN A 30 1.10 20.48 -3.77
C ASN A 30 1.64 19.40 -4.72
N GLY A 31 2.94 19.06 -4.64
CA GLY A 31 3.50 17.96 -5.45
C GLY A 31 2.86 16.60 -5.14
N LEU A 32 2.52 16.30 -3.89
CA LEU A 32 1.78 15.10 -3.54
C LEU A 32 0.35 15.14 -4.10
N ALA A 33 -0.31 16.30 -4.04
CA ALA A 33 -1.63 16.49 -4.62
C ALA A 33 -1.61 16.26 -6.14
N ASP A 34 -0.61 16.79 -6.84
CA ASP A 34 -0.43 16.58 -8.29
C ASP A 34 -0.31 15.09 -8.64
N ILE A 35 0.47 14.34 -7.86
CA ILE A 35 0.59 12.87 -8.03
C ILE A 35 -0.76 12.18 -7.82
N LEU A 36 -1.48 12.52 -6.76
CA LEU A 36 -2.78 11.92 -6.46
C LEU A 36 -3.83 12.24 -7.52
N ILE A 37 -3.83 13.47 -8.05
CA ILE A 37 -4.69 13.90 -9.16
C ILE A 37 -4.39 13.06 -10.41
N GLU A 38 -3.11 12.82 -10.72
CA GLU A 38 -2.73 12.03 -11.89
C GLU A 38 -3.12 10.56 -11.74
N ILE A 39 -2.92 9.97 -10.55
CA ILE A 39 -3.40 8.61 -10.24
C ILE A 39 -4.92 8.53 -10.41
N GLN A 40 -5.67 9.55 -9.99
CA GLN A 40 -7.13 9.59 -10.15
C GLN A 40 -7.55 9.65 -11.62
N ARG A 41 -6.83 10.40 -12.47
CA ARG A 41 -7.08 10.46 -13.92
C ARG A 41 -6.84 9.12 -14.61
N HIS A 42 -5.89 8.34 -14.09
CA HIS A 42 -5.52 7.03 -14.59
C HIS A 42 -5.93 5.91 -13.62
N SER A 43 -7.19 5.94 -13.17
CA SER A 43 -7.70 4.98 -12.19
C SER A 43 -7.70 3.55 -12.72
N PHE A 44 -7.31 2.61 -11.87
CA PHE A 44 -7.48 1.18 -12.14
C PHE A 44 -8.86 0.71 -11.66
N SER A 45 -9.49 -0.17 -12.44
CA SER A 45 -10.79 -0.75 -12.09
C SER A 45 -10.69 -1.88 -11.05
N LYS A 46 -9.47 -2.37 -10.78
CA LYS A 46 -9.22 -3.47 -9.84
C LYS A 46 -8.03 -3.14 -8.94
N ALA A 47 -8.04 -3.68 -7.73
CA ALA A 47 -6.89 -3.67 -6.82
C ALA A 47 -6.01 -4.91 -7.07
N GLY A 48 -4.71 -4.71 -7.28
CA GLY A 48 -3.80 -5.78 -7.66
C GLY A 48 -2.38 -5.31 -7.94
N SER A 49 -1.51 -6.25 -8.30
CA SER A 49 -0.15 -5.92 -8.76
C SER A 49 -0.15 -5.58 -10.26
N LEU A 50 0.64 -4.58 -10.65
CA LEU A 50 0.77 -4.20 -12.06
C LEU A 50 1.78 -5.13 -12.76
N LEU A 51 1.35 -5.73 -13.87
CA LEU A 51 2.17 -6.45 -14.81
C LEU A 51 2.29 -5.69 -16.12
N LEU A 52 3.38 -5.93 -16.84
CA LEU A 52 3.54 -5.46 -18.22
C LEU A 52 2.41 -6.05 -19.08
N GLY A 53 1.64 -5.17 -19.69
CA GLY A 53 0.64 -5.58 -20.66
C GLY A 53 1.16 -5.56 -22.10
N PRO A 54 0.26 -5.68 -23.08
CA PRO A 54 0.61 -5.71 -24.50
C PRO A 54 1.35 -4.45 -24.98
N SER A 55 1.12 -3.32 -24.30
CA SER A 55 1.78 -2.03 -24.57
C SER A 55 2.14 -1.31 -23.25
N PRO A 56 3.12 -0.39 -23.26
CA PRO A 56 3.50 0.38 -22.07
C PRO A 56 2.37 1.23 -21.47
N SER A 57 1.39 1.62 -22.29
CA SER A 57 0.21 2.39 -21.88
C SER A 57 -0.94 1.55 -21.36
N GLU A 58 -0.85 0.21 -21.46
CA GLU A 58 -1.94 -0.71 -21.11
C GLU A 58 -1.43 -1.79 -20.15
N PRO A 59 -1.06 -1.43 -18.90
CA PRO A 59 -0.65 -2.39 -17.90
C PRO A 59 -1.81 -3.32 -17.51
N ILE A 60 -1.49 -4.56 -17.15
CA ILE A 60 -2.47 -5.54 -16.66
C ILE A 60 -2.46 -5.55 -15.14
N VAL A 61 -3.63 -5.47 -14.52
CA VAL A 61 -3.77 -5.66 -13.07
C VAL A 61 -3.92 -7.16 -12.77
N SER A 62 -3.00 -7.70 -11.98
CA SER A 62 -2.94 -9.11 -11.58
C SER A 62 -3.13 -9.28 -10.07
N ALA A 63 -3.11 -10.53 -9.60
CA ALA A 63 -3.14 -10.85 -8.19
C ALA A 63 -2.07 -10.07 -7.42
N VAL A 64 -2.43 -9.64 -6.21
CA VAL A 64 -1.54 -8.97 -5.27
C VAL A 64 -0.44 -9.96 -4.88
N ALA A 65 0.80 -9.65 -5.27
CA ALA A 65 1.96 -10.51 -5.02
C ALA A 65 2.58 -10.32 -3.63
N SER A 66 2.38 -9.15 -3.02
CA SER A 66 2.88 -8.83 -1.68
C SER A 66 2.13 -7.66 -1.07
N GLU A 67 2.13 -7.58 0.24
CA GLU A 67 1.83 -6.35 0.97
C GLU A 67 3.10 -5.85 1.69
N ARG A 68 2.99 -4.75 2.45
CA ARG A 68 4.14 -4.03 3.00
C ARG A 68 5.02 -4.89 3.91
N PHE A 69 4.46 -5.90 4.57
CA PHE A 69 5.17 -6.71 5.55
C PHE A 69 5.31 -8.18 5.16
N LEU A 70 4.58 -8.68 4.16
CA LEU A 70 4.53 -10.10 3.82
C LEU A 70 4.42 -10.37 2.30
N VAL A 71 5.16 -11.39 1.85
CA VAL A 71 4.84 -12.08 0.59
C VAL A 71 3.62 -12.95 0.88
N LEU A 72 2.46 -12.41 0.55
CA LEU A 72 1.19 -13.11 0.68
C LEU A 72 1.07 -14.16 -0.44
N SER A 73 0.30 -15.22 -0.18
CA SER A 73 -0.18 -16.07 -1.28
C SER A 73 -0.90 -15.20 -2.30
N PRO A 74 -0.53 -15.26 -3.60
CA PRO A 74 -1.14 -14.40 -4.61
C PRO A 74 -2.67 -14.48 -4.56
N SER A 75 -3.32 -13.32 -4.43
CA SER A 75 -4.79 -13.23 -4.34
C SER A 75 -5.34 -12.03 -5.11
N GLY A 76 -6.57 -12.13 -5.61
CA GLY A 76 -7.16 -11.15 -6.52
C GLY A 76 -6.79 -11.39 -7.99
N PRO A 77 -6.81 -10.36 -8.86
CA PRO A 77 -7.11 -8.97 -8.56
C PRO A 77 -8.56 -8.79 -8.06
N PHE A 78 -8.79 -7.75 -7.27
CA PHE A 78 -10.07 -7.53 -6.59
C PHE A 78 -10.87 -6.41 -7.25
N ASP A 79 -12.18 -6.61 -7.41
CA ASP A 79 -13.07 -5.63 -8.02
C ASP A 79 -13.48 -4.52 -7.05
N THR A 80 -13.44 -4.79 -5.75
CA THR A 80 -13.78 -3.81 -4.71
C THR A 80 -12.69 -3.70 -3.65
N ALA A 81 -12.64 -2.55 -2.98
CA ALA A 81 -11.78 -2.36 -1.82
C ALA A 81 -12.14 -3.32 -0.67
N SER A 82 -13.43 -3.62 -0.52
CA SER A 82 -13.93 -4.59 0.46
C SER A 82 -13.29 -5.96 0.25
N ASP A 83 -13.36 -6.50 -0.98
CA ASP A 83 -12.81 -7.83 -1.28
C ASP A 83 -11.29 -7.88 -1.04
N TYR A 84 -10.57 -6.80 -1.40
CA TYR A 84 -9.14 -6.68 -1.14
C TYR A 84 -8.84 -6.72 0.36
N TYR A 85 -9.48 -5.87 1.17
CA TYR A 85 -9.22 -5.80 2.60
C TYR A 85 -9.68 -7.06 3.34
N THR A 86 -10.79 -7.68 2.92
CA THR A 86 -11.24 -8.97 3.45
C THR A 86 -10.18 -10.04 3.21
N SER A 87 -9.64 -10.15 1.98
CA SER A 87 -8.57 -11.12 1.67
C SER A 87 -7.32 -10.89 2.52
N VAL A 88 -6.88 -9.62 2.68
CA VAL A 88 -5.72 -9.29 3.52
C VAL A 88 -5.94 -9.72 4.97
N VAL A 89 -7.13 -9.44 5.53
CA VAL A 89 -7.47 -9.80 6.91
C VAL A 89 -7.51 -11.32 7.07
N GLU A 90 -8.16 -12.04 6.16
CA GLU A 90 -8.27 -13.50 6.21
C GLU A 90 -6.90 -14.19 6.12
N GLN A 91 -6.03 -13.71 5.23
CA GLN A 91 -4.67 -14.24 5.11
C GLN A 91 -3.84 -13.98 6.38
N ASN A 92 -3.93 -12.79 6.98
CA ASN A 92 -3.28 -12.51 8.25
C ASN A 92 -3.80 -13.43 9.38
N MET A 93 -5.12 -13.63 9.45
CA MET A 93 -5.72 -14.54 10.44
C MET A 93 -5.23 -15.98 10.27
N ALA A 94 -5.11 -16.48 9.04
CA ALA A 94 -4.56 -17.81 8.76
C ALA A 94 -3.10 -17.92 9.22
N LEU A 95 -2.25 -16.94 8.88
CA LEU A 95 -0.84 -16.94 9.29
C LEU A 95 -0.66 -16.81 10.81
N ILE A 96 -1.56 -16.10 11.50
CA ILE A 96 -1.58 -16.04 12.96
C ILE A 96 -1.95 -17.41 13.55
N ALA A 97 -2.98 -18.05 13.01
CA ALA A 97 -3.42 -19.38 13.46
C ALA A 97 -2.33 -20.45 13.26
N ASP A 98 -1.55 -20.33 12.18
CA ASP A 98 -0.38 -21.17 11.89
C ASP A 98 0.86 -20.81 12.74
N GLY A 99 0.78 -19.78 13.60
CA GLY A 99 1.87 -19.36 14.47
C GLY A 99 3.03 -18.67 13.73
N GLN A 100 2.79 -18.13 12.54
CA GLN A 100 3.81 -17.47 11.72
C GLN A 100 3.87 -15.95 11.99
N LEU A 101 2.75 -15.35 12.40
CA LEU A 101 2.66 -13.92 12.74
C LEU A 101 2.29 -13.72 14.20
N PHE A 102 2.78 -12.60 14.76
CA PHE A 102 2.44 -12.15 16.12
C PHE A 102 2.62 -13.24 17.19
N THR A 103 3.69 -14.03 17.09
CA THR A 103 3.92 -15.24 17.90
C THR A 103 3.95 -15.01 19.41
N SER A 104 4.29 -13.80 19.85
CA SER A 104 4.25 -13.42 21.27
C SER A 104 2.85 -13.14 21.81
N TYR A 105 1.86 -12.86 20.95
CA TYR A 105 0.49 -12.51 21.33
C TYR A 105 -0.56 -12.92 20.26
N PRO A 106 -0.56 -14.19 19.80
CA PRO A 106 -1.34 -14.61 18.63
C PRO A 106 -2.85 -14.48 18.84
N VAL A 107 -3.35 -14.77 20.05
CA VAL A 107 -4.79 -14.65 20.37
C VAL A 107 -5.25 -13.19 20.26
N ASN A 108 -4.50 -12.24 20.83
CA ASN A 108 -4.86 -10.83 20.78
C ASN A 108 -4.82 -10.31 19.34
N ALA A 109 -3.78 -10.67 18.59
CA ALA A 109 -3.69 -10.31 17.18
C ALA A 109 -4.86 -10.87 16.37
N TYR A 110 -5.19 -12.15 16.54
CA TYR A 110 -6.30 -12.80 15.86
C TYR A 110 -7.63 -12.09 16.14
N LEU A 111 -7.89 -11.71 17.40
CA LEU A 111 -9.10 -10.98 17.78
C LEU A 111 -9.18 -9.59 17.13
N VAL A 112 -8.05 -8.87 17.01
CA VAL A 112 -8.00 -7.59 16.29
C VAL A 112 -8.38 -7.78 14.83
N PHE A 113 -7.79 -8.76 14.14
CA PHE A 113 -8.12 -9.04 12.74
C PHE A 113 -9.56 -9.55 12.57
N SER A 114 -10.06 -10.38 13.49
CA SER A 114 -11.46 -10.80 13.51
C SER A 114 -12.41 -9.61 13.68
N PHE A 115 -12.06 -8.65 14.53
CA PHE A 115 -12.82 -7.42 14.68
C PHE A 115 -12.78 -6.60 13.39
N LEU A 116 -11.60 -6.37 12.81
CA LEU A 116 -11.46 -5.65 11.54
C LEU A 116 -12.31 -6.29 10.43
N LYS A 117 -12.31 -7.62 10.33
CA LYS A 117 -13.14 -8.36 9.37
C LYS A 117 -14.63 -8.02 9.51
N SER A 118 -15.12 -7.81 10.74
CA SER A 118 -16.52 -7.48 11.01
C SER A 118 -16.89 -6.03 10.69
N GLN A 119 -15.91 -5.16 10.41
CA GLN A 119 -16.11 -3.75 10.11
C GLN A 119 -15.99 -3.43 8.61
N ILE A 120 -15.64 -4.43 7.80
CA ILE A 120 -15.57 -4.36 6.33
C ILE A 120 -16.93 -4.74 5.78
#